data_AF-A0A942MS29-F1
#
_entry.id   AF-A0A942MS29-F1
#
_cell.length_a   1.000
_cell.length_b   1.000
_cell.length_c   1.000
_cell.angle_alpha   90.00
_cell.angle_beta   90.00
_cell.angle_gamma   90.00
#
_symmetry.space_group_name_H-M   'P 1'
#
loop_
_entity.id
_entity.type
_entity.pdbx_description
1 polymer ?
#
loop_
_entity_poly.entity_id
_entity_poly.type
_entity_poly.pdbx_seq_one_letter_code
_entity_poly.pdbx_strand_id
1 'polypeptide(L)' 'MIKEAQSIQSCIAHCKNTFTDIREIVDSAYDQRAKDELNKALQSMDVCIKQCEAALNNAR' A
#
# COMPACT_ATOMS: atom_id res chain seq x y z
N MET A 1 -2.51 23.13 1.64
CA MET A 1 -2.23 22.55 0.31
C MET A 1 -0.83 21.93 0.17
N ILE A 2 0.29 22.67 0.21
CA ILE A 2 1.64 22.08 -0.02
C ILE A 2 2.00 20.99 1.01
N LYS A 3 1.71 21.21 2.30
CA LYS A 3 1.98 20.23 3.37
C LYS A 3 1.11 18.97 3.25
N GLU A 4 -0.14 19.09 2.81
CA GLU A 4 -1.04 17.95 2.62
C GLU A 4 -0.58 17.08 1.45
N ALA A 5 -0.20 17.71 0.32
CA ALA A 5 0.34 16.99 -0.82
C ALA A 5 1.63 16.22 -0.47
N GLN A 6 2.54 16.84 0.28
CA GLN A 6 3.76 16.18 0.77
C GLN A 6 3.45 15.02 1.73
N SER A 7 2.49 15.19 2.65
CA SER A 7 2.06 14.11 3.56
C SER A 7 1.44 12.93 2.79
N ILE A 8 0.61 13.20 1.78
CA ILE A 8 0.01 12.16 0.94
C ILE A 8 1.09 11.45 0.12
N GLN A 9 2.07 12.17 -0.43
CA GLN A 9 3.21 11.56 -1.13
C GLN A 9 4.02 10.62 -0.23
N SER A 10 4.32 11.04 1.00
CA SER A 10 5.01 10.21 1.99
C SER A 10 4.19 8.97 2.34
N CYS A 11 2.86 9.10 2.46
CA CYS A 11 1.97 7.98 2.69
C CYS A 11 2.01 6.98 1.53
N ILE A 12 1.92 7.46 0.28
CA ILE A 12 2.03 6.60 -0.93
C ILE A 12 3.35 5.85 -0.94
N ALA A 13 4.48 6.53 -0.66
CA ALA A 13 5.79 5.90 -0.64
C ALA A 13 5.88 4.81 0.43
N HIS A 14 5.39 5.09 1.64
CA HIS A 14 5.36 4.11 2.72
C HIS A 14 4.50 2.89 2.36
N CYS A 15 3.29 3.11 1.83
CA CYS A 15 2.42 2.02 1.39
C CYS A 15 3.05 1.20 0.25
N LYS A 16 3.73 1.81 -0.72
CA LYS A 16 4.40 1.04 -1.79
C LYS A 16 5.53 0.16 -1.26
N ASN A 17 6.29 0.64 -0.27
CA ASN A 17 7.33 -0.16 0.37
C ASN A 17 6.73 -1.33 1.15
N THR A 18 5.77 -1.06 2.03
CA THR A 18 5.12 -2.13 2.81
C THR A 18 4.39 -3.14 1.91
N PHE A 19 3.85 -2.73 0.76
CA PHE A 19 3.24 -3.64 -0.20
C PHE A 19 4.30 -4.60 -0.77
N THR A 20 5.48 -4.08 -1.10
CA THR A 20 6.61 -4.88 -1.58
C THR A 20 7.05 -5.87 -0.49
N ASP A 21 7.23 -5.40 0.74
CA ASP A 21 7.63 -6.24 1.87
C ASP A 21 6.64 -7.40 2.09
N ILE A 22 5.33 -7.13 2.10
CA ILE A 22 4.30 -8.16 2.26
C ILE A 22 4.35 -9.16 1.09
N ARG A 23 4.59 -8.69 -0.14
CA ARG A 23 4.66 -9.56 -1.31
C ARG A 23 5.84 -10.54 -1.23
N GLU A 24 7.00 -10.07 -0.80
CA GLU A 24 8.16 -10.93 -0.56
C GLU A 24 7.89 -11.99 0.54
N ILE A 25 7.13 -11.62 1.57
CA ILE A 25 6.71 -12.56 2.62
C ILE A 25 5.70 -13.59 2.07
N VAL A 26 4.73 -13.18 1.25
CA VAL A 26 3.77 -14.09 0.60
C VAL A 26 4.49 -15.13 -0.25
N ASP A 27 5.47 -14.68 -1.04
CA ASP A 27 6.21 -15.54 -1.98
C ASP A 27 7.06 -16.59 -1.23
N SER A 28 7.51 -16.29 -0.02
CA SER A 28 8.31 -17.19 0.83
C SER A 28 7.51 -17.97 1.87
N ALA A 29 6.25 -17.63 2.12
CA ALA A 29 5.39 -18.34 3.07
C ALA A 29 5.10 -19.77 2.59
N TYR A 30 5.04 -20.72 3.52
CA TYR A 30 4.61 -22.10 3.24
C TYR A 30 3.18 -22.37 3.73
N ASP A 31 2.72 -21.64 4.74
CA ASP A 31 1.38 -21.76 5.30
C ASP A 31 0.35 -21.08 4.38
N GLN A 32 -0.62 -21.85 3.90
CA GLN A 32 -1.64 -21.35 2.98
C GLN A 32 -2.57 -20.32 3.62
N ARG A 33 -2.93 -20.50 4.89
CA ARG A 33 -3.78 -19.55 5.61
C ARG A 33 -3.07 -18.21 5.80
N ALA A 34 -1.77 -18.24 6.11
CA ALA A 34 -0.95 -17.04 6.18
C ALA A 34 -0.88 -16.34 4.82
N LYS A 35 -0.69 -17.08 3.71
CA LYS A 35 -0.75 -16.51 2.35
C LYS A 35 -2.08 -15.85 2.07
N ASP A 36 -3.19 -16.48 2.41
CA ASP A 36 -4.52 -15.93 2.14
C ASP A 36 -4.75 -14.62 2.88
N GLU A 37 -4.35 -14.52 4.15
CA GLU A 37 -4.45 -13.28 4.92
C GLU A 37 -3.51 -12.19 4.41
N LEU A 38 -2.27 -12.53 4.05
CA LEU A 38 -1.33 -11.58 3.47
C LEU A 38 -1.80 -11.10 2.09
N ASN A 39 -2.42 -11.95 1.28
CA ASN A 39 -3.04 -11.55 0.01
C ASN A 39 -4.19 -10.56 0.21
N LYS A 40 -5.02 -10.72 1.26
CA LYS A 40 -6.04 -9.72 1.64
C LYS A 40 -5.40 -8.40 2.07
N ALA A 41 -4.28 -8.45 2.78
CA ALA A 41 -3.53 -7.25 3.14
C ALA A 41 -3.00 -6.52 1.90
N LEU A 42 -2.43 -7.25 0.93
CA LEU A 42 -1.99 -6.69 -0.36
C LEU A 42 -3.13 -6.01 -1.11
N GLN A 43 -4.31 -6.63 -1.17
CA GLN A 43 -5.50 -6.02 -1.80
C GLN A 43 -5.91 -4.73 -1.09
N SER A 44 -5.91 -4.74 0.25
CA SER A 44 -6.27 -3.56 1.05
C SER A 44 -5.28 -2.41 0.85
N MET A 45 -3.99 -2.75 0.73
CA MET A 45 -2.93 -1.78 0.46
C MET A 45 -3.00 -1.19 -0.95
N ASP A 46 -3.28 -2.00 -1.97
CA ASP A 46 -3.48 -1.50 -3.35
C ASP A 46 -4.64 -0.49 -3.42
N VAL A 47 -5.75 -0.78 -2.73
CA VAL A 47 -6.86 0.17 -2.59
C VAL A 47 -6.42 1.46 -1.89
N CYS A 48 -5.67 1.36 -0.80
CA CYS A 48 -5.17 2.52 -0.06
C CYS A 48 -4.26 3.40 -0.94
N ILE A 49 -3.32 2.81 -1.66
CA ILE A 49 -2.42 3.53 -2.57
C ILE A 49 -3.23 4.28 -3.63
N LYS A 50 -4.18 3.62 -4.28
CA LYS A 50 -5.06 4.24 -5.30
C LYS A 50 -5.87 5.40 -4.74
N GLN A 51 -6.39 5.28 -3.52
CA GLN A 51 -7.12 6.36 -2.86
C GLN A 51 -6.21 7.54 -2.54
N CYS A 52 -4.98 7.29 -2.06
CA CYS A 52 -4.00 8.35 -1.83
C CYS A 52 -3.56 9.04 -3.12
N GLU A 53 -3.34 8.28 -4.20
CA GLU A 53 -3.01 8.84 -5.52
C GLU A 53 -4.15 9.70 -6.07
N ALA A 54 -5.40 9.26 -5.93
CA ALA A 54 -6.58 10.04 -6.29
C ALA A 54 -6.67 11.33 -5.45
N ALA A 55 -6.48 11.25 -4.14
CA ALA A 55 -6.48 12.42 -3.25
C ALA A 55 -5.38 13.42 -3.61
N LEU A 56 -4.17 12.94 -3.91
CA LEU A 56 -3.05 13.78 -4.34
C LEU A 56 -3.35 14.50 -5.67
N ASN A 57 -3.96 13.79 -6.62
CA ASN A 57 -4.32 14.37 -7.91
C ASN A 57 -5.43 15.43 -7.78
N ASN A 58 -6.39 15.24 -6.88
CA ASN A 58 -7.46 16.21 -6.61
C ASN A 58 -6.98 17.43 -5.80
N ALA A 59 -5.83 17.31 -5.11
CA ALA A 59 -5.24 18.39 -4.33
C ALA A 59 -4.27 19.29 -5.14
N ARG A 60 -4.02 18.94 -6.40
CA ARG A 60 -3.22 19.72 -7.36
C ARG A 60 -4.11 20.68 -8.14
#